data_AF-A0A9P4LRH3-F1
#
_entry.id   AF-A0A9P4LRH3-F1
#
_cell.length_a   1.000
_cell.length_b   1.000
_cell.length_c   1.000
_cell.angle_alpha   90.00
_cell.angle_beta   90.00
_cell.angle_gamma   90.00
#
_symmetry.space_group_name_H-M   'P 1'
#
loop_
_entity.id
_entity.type
_entity.pdbx_description
1 polymer ?
#
loop_
_entity_poly.entity_id
_entity_poly.type
_entity_poly.pdbx_seq_one_letter_code
_entity_poly.pdbx_strand_id
1 'polypeptide(L)'
;EYFTLYRRLLGNYMRRQLSFKSDLVNAFSGICSRLSVVQDDRFYWGLPESQFSRALCWDLYLKHTRNHACTKIVALADGAARNVRFPTWSWAAWKS
;
A
#
# COMPACT_ATOMS: atom_id res chain seq x y z
N GLU A 1 13.31 14.75 4.33
CA GLU A 1 11.88 14.98 4.05
C GLU A 1 11.07 13.69 4.16
N TYR A 2 9.94 13.73 4.87
CA TYR A 2 9.06 12.58 5.15
C TYR A 2 8.63 11.82 3.89
N PHE A 3 8.14 12.53 2.88
CA PHE A 3 7.65 11.91 1.65
C PHE A 3 8.75 11.18 0.86
N THR A 4 9.98 11.72 0.85
CA THR A 4 11.14 11.10 0.21
C THR A 4 11.53 9.79 0.92
N LEU A 5 11.44 9.75 2.25
CA LEU A 5 11.63 8.53 3.02
C LEU A 5 10.56 7.48 2.69
N TYR A 6 9.27 7.88 2.71
CA TYR A 6 8.16 7.01 2.30
C TYR A 6 8.37 6.42 0.89
N ARG A 7 8.66 7.27 -0.11
CA ARG A 7 8.92 6.83 -1.50
C ARG A 7 10.06 5.83 -1.58
N ARG A 8 11.17 6.07 -0.85
CA ARG A 8 12.32 5.16 -0.83
C ARG A 8 11.94 3.81 -0.22
N LEU A 9 11.20 3.81 0.89
CA LEU A 9 10.75 2.59 1.57
C LEU A 9 9.78 1.80 0.67
N LEU A 10 8.83 2.47 0.05
CA LEU A 10 7.91 1.87 -0.91
C LEU A 10 8.66 1.27 -2.11
N GLY A 11 9.58 2.02 -2.71
CA GLY A 11 10.37 1.54 -3.85
C GLY A 11 11.21 0.30 -3.51
N ASN A 12 11.81 0.26 -2.32
CA ASN A 12 12.53 -0.92 -1.84
C ASN A 12 11.60 -2.11 -1.58
N TYR A 13 10.40 -1.84 -1.05
CA TYR A 13 9.40 -2.87 -0.78
C TYR A 13 8.84 -3.48 -2.07
N MET A 14 8.52 -2.65 -3.07
CA MET A 14 7.94 -3.09 -4.34
C MET A 14 8.86 -4.00 -5.16
N ARG A 15 10.17 -3.96 -4.93
CA ARG A 15 11.14 -4.89 -5.55
C ARG A 15 11.11 -6.29 -4.94
N ARG A 16 10.40 -6.49 -3.82
CA ARG A 16 10.30 -7.81 -3.16
C ARG A 16 9.34 -8.71 -3.93
N GLN A 17 9.73 -9.97 -4.07
CA GLN A 17 8.87 -11.01 -4.63
C GLN A 17 8.14 -11.74 -3.50
N LEU A 18 6.98 -11.20 -3.11
CA LEU A 18 6.09 -11.88 -2.17
C LEU A 18 5.44 -13.11 -2.83
N SER A 19 5.40 -14.23 -2.09
CA SER A 19 4.69 -15.45 -2.47
C SER A 19 3.18 -15.22 -2.62
N PHE A 20 2.61 -14.38 -1.74
CA PHE A 20 1.17 -14.06 -1.74
C PHE A 20 0.95 -12.57 -1.96
N LYS A 21 0.40 -12.21 -3.12
CA LYS A 21 0.10 -10.80 -3.46
C LYS A 21 -1.03 -10.21 -2.61
N SER A 22 -1.91 -11.04 -2.05
CA SER A 22 -2.97 -10.65 -1.11
C SER A 22 -2.44 -9.91 0.12
N ASP A 23 -1.17 -10.15 0.48
CA ASP A 23 -0.54 -9.60 1.67
C ASP A 23 0.26 -8.33 1.40
N LEU A 24 0.23 -7.78 0.18
CA LEU A 24 1.04 -6.60 -0.19
C LEU A 24 0.88 -5.42 0.78
N VAL A 25 -0.36 -5.03 1.09
CA VAL A 25 -0.62 -3.92 2.03
C VAL A 25 -0.35 -4.34 3.47
N ASN A 26 -0.71 -5.57 3.85
CA ASN A 26 -0.50 -6.07 5.21
C ASN A 26 0.98 -6.18 5.56
N ALA A 27 1.82 -6.69 4.68
CA ALA A 27 3.26 -6.77 4.89
C ALA A 27 3.95 -5.40 4.83
N PHE A 28 3.37 -4.41 4.13
CA PHE A 28 3.85 -3.02 4.18
C PHE A 28 3.39 -2.27 5.43
N SER A 29 2.30 -2.72 6.09
CA SER A 29 1.71 -2.05 7.24
C SER A 29 2.71 -1.85 8.39
N GLY A 30 3.64 -2.77 8.61
CA GLY A 30 4.69 -2.60 9.63
C GLY A 30 5.58 -1.38 9.40
N ILE A 31 5.85 -1.02 8.14
CA ILE A 31 6.57 0.19 7.77
C ILE A 31 5.67 1.42 8.01
N CYS A 32 4.41 1.36 7.56
CA CYS A 32 3.43 2.41 7.79
C CYS A 32 3.24 2.71 9.28
N SER A 33 3.14 1.70 10.14
CA SER A 33 2.96 1.85 11.59
C SER A 33 4.12 2.57 12.28
N ARG A 34 5.34 2.44 11.76
CA ARG A 34 6.49 3.22 12.25
C ARG A 34 6.45 4.65 11.74
N LEU A 35 6.12 4.84 10.47
CA LEU A 35 6.01 6.16 9.86
C LEU A 35 4.87 6.99 10.48
N SER A 36 3.73 6.35 10.78
CA SER A 36 2.57 7.00 11.39
C SER A 36 2.89 7.59 12.76
N VAL A 37 3.62 6.85 13.60
CA VAL A 37 4.01 7.31 14.95
C VAL A 37 4.98 8.49 14.87
N VAL A 38 5.95 8.45 13.95
CA VAL A 38 6.98 9.49 13.85
C VAL A 38 6.44 10.79 13.25
N GLN A 39 5.39 10.71 12.43
CA GLN A 39 4.92 11.82 11.59
C GLN A 39 3.49 12.23 11.90
N ASP A 40 2.86 11.59 12.91
CA ASP A 40 1.45 11.74 13.25
C ASP A 40 0.53 11.64 12.01
N ASP A 41 0.76 10.60 11.19
CA ASP A 41 0.06 10.41 9.92
C ASP A 41 -0.71 9.09 9.89
N ARG A 42 -1.69 9.00 9.01
CA ARG A 42 -2.45 7.78 8.75
C ARG A 42 -2.15 7.27 7.35
N PHE A 43 -2.50 6.02 7.10
CA PHE A 43 -2.29 5.40 5.80
C PHE A 43 -3.55 4.73 5.28
N TYR A 44 -3.88 5.00 4.02
CA TYR A 44 -4.96 4.32 3.30
C TYR A 44 -4.37 3.52 2.15
N TRP A 45 -4.57 2.20 2.18
CA TRP A 45 -4.08 1.29 1.14
C TRP A 45 -2.59 1.47 0.81
N GLY A 46 -1.78 1.74 1.85
CA GLY A 46 -0.34 1.95 1.74
C GLY A 46 0.09 3.36 1.28
N LEU A 47 -0.83 4.33 1.19
CA LEU A 47 -0.52 5.75 0.90
C LEU A 47 -0.71 6.62 2.15
N PRO A 48 0.19 7.57 2.45
CA PRO A 48 0.06 8.50 3.58
C PRO A 48 -1.11 9.48 3.35
N GLU A 49 -1.89 9.77 4.39
CA GLU A 49 -3.03 10.71 4.35
C GLU A 49 -2.56 12.15 4.15
N SER A 50 -1.58 12.59 4.93
CA SER A 50 -1.04 13.96 4.87
C SER A 50 -0.45 14.35 3.51
N GLN A 51 -0.02 13.37 2.72
CA GLN A 51 0.62 13.54 1.42
C GLN A 51 -0.13 12.77 0.32
N PHE A 52 -1.42 12.49 0.52
CA PHE A 52 -2.19 11.58 -0.34
C PHE A 52 -2.15 11.98 -1.82
N SER A 53 -2.40 13.26 -2.12
CA SER A 53 -2.34 13.79 -3.50
C SER A 53 -0.98 13.54 -4.17
N ARG A 54 0.11 13.74 -3.42
CA ARG A 54 1.47 13.49 -3.92
C ARG A 54 1.76 12.00 -4.04
N ALA A 55 1.22 11.21 -3.11
CA ALA A 55 1.37 9.76 -3.09
C ALA A 55 0.61 9.08 -4.22
N LEU A 56 -0.54 9.61 -4.67
CA LEU A 56 -1.29 9.14 -5.84
C LEU A 56 -0.47 9.21 -7.13
N CYS A 57 0.47 10.16 -7.22
CA CYS A 57 1.45 10.24 -8.30
C CYS A 57 2.61 9.26 -8.12
N TRP A 58 2.40 8.12 -7.43
CA TRP A 58 3.38 7.06 -7.41
C TRP A 58 3.61 6.60 -8.84
N ASP A 59 4.88 6.51 -9.23
CA ASP A 59 5.27 6.08 -10.56
C ASP A 59 5.99 4.75 -10.44
N LEU A 60 5.74 3.89 -11.42
CA LEU A 60 6.43 2.64 -11.56
C LEU A 60 7.15 2.69 -12.91
N TYR A 61 8.49 2.74 -12.88
CA TYR A 61 9.34 3.00 -14.04
C TYR A 61 9.36 1.90 -15.13
N LEU A 62 8.51 0.87 -15.04
CA LEU A 62 8.49 -0.30 -15.94
C LEU A 62 7.10 -0.48 -16.58
N LYS A 63 6.86 -1.59 -17.30
CA LYS A 63 5.52 -1.95 -17.78
C LYS A 63 4.75 -2.61 -16.63
N HIS A 64 3.53 -2.15 -16.34
CA HIS A 64 2.72 -2.73 -15.25
C HIS A 64 1.54 -3.49 -15.78
N THR A 65 1.21 -4.56 -15.07
CA THR A 65 -0.03 -5.29 -15.23
C THR A 65 -0.82 -5.27 -13.92
N ARG A 66 -2.14 -5.33 -14.04
CA ARG A 66 -3.03 -5.42 -12.87
C ARG A 66 -2.73 -6.71 -12.12
N ASN A 67 -2.48 -6.64 -10.81
CA ASN A 67 -2.15 -7.84 -10.05
C ASN A 67 -3.38 -8.66 -9.58
N HIS A 68 -4.60 -8.17 -9.83
CA HIS A 68 -5.91 -8.80 -9.53
C HIS A 68 -6.08 -9.41 -8.12
N ALA A 69 -5.13 -9.19 -7.21
CA ALA A 69 -5.16 -9.78 -5.89
C ALA A 69 -6.20 -9.09 -5.00
N CYS A 70 -6.73 -9.87 -4.07
CA CYS A 70 -7.63 -9.40 -3.04
C CYS A 70 -6.92 -9.51 -1.69
N THR A 71 -7.18 -8.54 -0.82
CA THR A 71 -6.81 -8.62 0.59
C THR A 71 -8.05 -8.89 1.42
N LYS A 72 -7.88 -9.57 2.55
CA LYS A 72 -8.97 -9.90 3.47
C LYS A 72 -9.16 -8.72 4.42
N ILE A 73 -10.35 -8.13 4.41
CA ILE A 73 -10.71 -7.01 5.30
C ILE A 73 -11.88 -7.45 6.17
N VAL A 74 -11.82 -7.11 7.45
CA VAL A 74 -12.93 -7.32 8.39
C VAL A 74 -13.85 -6.11 8.30
N ALA A 75 -15.11 -6.36 7.94
CA ALA A 75 -16.10 -5.30 7.85
C ALA A 75 -16.51 -4.78 9.23
N LEU A 76 -16.57 -3.46 9.37
CA LEU A 76 -16.95 -2.81 10.64
C LEU A 76 -18.41 -3.06 11.03
N ALA A 77 -19.30 -3.26 10.05
CA ALA A 77 -20.74 -3.38 10.28
C ALA A 77 -21.14 -4.70 10.97
N ASP A 78 -20.50 -5.81 10.58
CA ASP A 78 -20.90 -7.17 10.98
C ASP A 78 -19.72 -8.07 11.38
N GLY A 79 -18.49 -7.56 11.36
CA GLY A 79 -17.28 -8.35 11.65
C GLY A 79 -16.98 -9.40 10.58
N ALA A 80 -17.72 -9.44 9.47
CA ALA A 80 -17.53 -10.43 8.43
C ALA A 80 -16.26 -10.16 7.64
N ALA A 81 -15.45 -11.19 7.43
CA ALA A 81 -14.25 -11.07 6.60
C ALA A 81 -14.61 -11.14 5.11
N ARG A 82 -14.21 -10.12 4.35
CA ARG A 82 -14.47 -10.00 2.91
C ARG A 82 -13.17 -9.89 2.14
N ASN A 83 -13.14 -10.53 0.97
CA ASN A 83 -12.05 -10.37 0.02
C ASN A 83 -12.30 -9.12 -0.82
N VAL A 84 -11.44 -8.11 -0.65
CA VAL A 84 -11.55 -6.83 -1.35
C VAL A 84 -10.36 -6.71 -2.29
N ARG A 85 -10.63 -6.44 -3.58
CA ARG A 85 -9.58 -6.16 -4.55
C ARG A 85 -8.85 -4.88 -4.15
N PHE A 86 -7.54 -4.84 -4.37
CA PHE A 86 -6.80 -3.60 -4.19
C PHE A 86 -7.39 -2.48 -5.09
N PRO A 87 -7.56 -1.25 -4.59
CA PRO A 87 -8.07 -0.13 -5.38
C PRO A 87 -7.19 0.18 -6.58
N THR A 88 -7.75 0.78 -7.64
CA THR A 88 -6.98 1.10 -8.86
C THR A 88 -5.89 2.13 -8.63
N TRP A 89 -6.13 3.06 -7.71
CA TRP A 89 -5.22 4.14 -7.36
C TRP A 89 -4.10 3.74 -6.40
N SER A 90 -4.12 2.53 -5.81
CA SER A 90 -3.04 2.07 -4.93
C SER A 90 -1.96 1.32 -5.72
N TRP A 91 -0.70 1.56 -5.39
CA TRP A 91 0.45 0.80 -5.92
C TRP A 91 0.29 -0.71 -5.74
N ALA A 92 -0.41 -1.15 -4.68
CA ALA A 92 -0.57 -2.55 -4.31
C ALA A 92 -1.39 -3.34 -5.32
N ALA A 93 -2.04 -2.67 -6.26
CA ALA A 93 -2.88 -3.30 -7.25
C ALA A 93 -2.17 -3.59 -8.57
N TRP A 94 -0.87 -3.28 -8.64
CA TRP A 94 -0.05 -3.37 -9.83
C TRP A 94 1.16 -4.26 -9.57
N LYS A 95 1.63 -4.93 -10.63
CA LYS A 95 2.90 -5.66 -10.64
C LYS A 95 3.69 -5.25 -11.88
N SER A 96 4.97 -4.98 -11.67
CA SER A 96 6.00 -4.91 -12.72
C SER A 96 6.41 -6.31 -13.16
#